data_AF-A0A7V9J954-F1
#
_entry.id   AF-A0A7V9J954-F1
#
_cell.length_a   1.000
_cell.length_b   1.000
_cell.length_c   1.000
_cell.angle_alpha   90.00
_cell.angle_beta   90.00
_cell.angle_gamma   90.00
#
_symmetry.space_group_name_H-M   'P 1'
#
loop_
_entity.id
_entity.type
_entity.pdbx_description
1 polymer ?
#
loop_
_entity_poly.entity_id
_entity_poly.type
_entity_poly.pdbx_seq_one_letter_code
_entity_poly.pdbx_strand_id
1 'polypeptide(L)'
;MEDPEFEAAYKQHRARIDAIDELMRALDDAREKQGLTKATLARRIQAEPAAVRRIFSQATPNPQIARVVDMAHELGLEIVIQPKRPARRPRVARPADAA
;
A
#
# COMPACT_ATOMS: atom_id res chain seq x y z
N MET A 1 -9.74 4.25 30.10
CA MET A 1 -9.04 2.96 30.04
C MET A 1 -8.91 2.63 28.58
N GLU A 2 -7.71 2.80 28.02
CA GLU A 2 -7.41 2.41 26.64
C GLU A 2 -7.41 0.88 26.59
N ASP A 3 -8.34 0.33 25.84
CA ASP A 3 -8.47 -1.12 25.65
C ASP A 3 -7.31 -1.60 24.74
N PRO A 4 -6.40 -2.45 25.24
CA PRO A 4 -5.27 -2.95 24.45
C PRO A 4 -5.71 -3.70 23.18
N GLU A 5 -6.89 -4.33 23.19
CA GLU A 5 -7.45 -5.01 22.02
C GLU A 5 -7.93 -4.00 20.97
N PHE A 6 -8.52 -2.89 21.41
CA PHE A 6 -8.91 -1.77 20.54
C PHE A 6 -7.70 -1.12 19.87
N GLU A 7 -6.62 -0.91 20.61
CA GLU A 7 -5.37 -0.39 20.04
C GLU A 7 -4.76 -1.34 18.99
N ALA A 8 -4.75 -2.64 19.25
CA ALA A 8 -4.20 -3.63 18.34
C ALA A 8 -5.01 -3.70 17.03
N ALA A 9 -6.34 -3.73 17.13
CA ALA A 9 -7.24 -3.70 15.97
C ALA A 9 -7.06 -2.41 15.18
N TYR A 10 -7.04 -1.25 15.85
CA TYR A 10 -6.82 0.06 15.21
C TYR A 10 -5.49 0.10 14.43
N LYS A 11 -4.39 -0.36 15.05
CA LYS A 11 -3.07 -0.42 14.41
C LYS A 11 -3.07 -1.32 13.17
N GLN A 12 -3.75 -2.47 13.21
CA GLN A 12 -3.86 -3.37 12.05
C GLN A 12 -4.67 -2.75 10.91
N HIS A 13 -5.81 -2.14 11.22
CA HIS A 13 -6.63 -1.44 10.23
C HIS A 13 -5.86 -0.31 9.57
N ARG A 14 -5.11 0.48 10.35
CA ARG A 14 -4.31 1.57 9.83
C ARG A 14 -3.18 1.08 8.92
N ALA A 15 -2.47 0.03 9.34
CA ALA A 15 -1.41 -0.57 8.52
C ALA A 15 -1.91 -1.08 7.16
N ARG A 16 -3.16 -1.58 7.08
CA ARG A 16 -3.77 -1.97 5.82
C ARG A 16 -4.02 -0.77 4.90
N ILE A 17 -4.58 0.31 5.44
CA ILE A 17 -4.86 1.54 4.68
C ILE A 17 -3.55 2.13 4.16
N ASP A 18 -2.55 2.29 5.03
CA ASP A 18 -1.27 2.88 4.68
C ASP A 18 -0.57 2.09 3.54
N ALA A 19 -0.65 0.76 3.56
CA ALA A 19 -0.08 -0.11 2.52
C ALA A 19 -0.79 0.04 1.16
N ILE A 20 -2.12 0.16 1.15
CA ILE A 20 -2.88 0.39 -0.09
C ILE A 20 -2.57 1.77 -0.65
N ASP A 21 -2.50 2.79 0.22
CA ASP A 21 -2.16 4.15 -0.20
C ASP A 21 -0.74 4.23 -0.76
N GLU A 22 0.23 3.55 -0.16
CA GLU A 22 1.62 3.48 -0.64
C GLU A 22 1.69 2.84 -2.03
N LEU A 23 1.01 1.70 -2.22
CA LEU A 23 0.93 1.03 -3.51
C LEU A 23 0.30 1.93 -4.58
N MET A 24 -0.78 2.62 -4.26
CA MET A 24 -1.46 3.51 -5.19
C MET A 24 -0.63 4.75 -5.54
N ARG A 25 0.10 5.32 -4.57
CA ARG A 25 1.04 6.42 -4.79
C ARG A 25 2.17 6.01 -5.73
N ALA A 26 2.77 4.85 -5.52
CA ALA A 26 3.85 4.34 -6.38
C ALA A 26 3.39 4.19 -7.85
N LEU A 27 2.16 3.72 -8.06
CA LEU A 27 1.57 3.62 -9.41
C LEU A 27 1.27 5.00 -10.02
N ASP A 28 0.73 5.96 -9.23
CA ASP A 28 0.43 7.30 -9.74
C ASP A 28 1.72 8.05 -10.13
N ASP A 29 2.76 7.95 -9.30
CA ASP A 29 4.08 8.55 -9.57
C ASP A 29 4.71 7.96 -10.85
N ALA A 30 4.63 6.64 -11.04
CA ALA A 30 5.14 5.99 -12.24
C ALA A 30 4.38 6.41 -13.50
N ARG A 31 3.04 6.50 -13.40
CA ARG A 31 2.18 7.04 -14.47
C ARG A 31 2.59 8.47 -14.83
N GLU A 32 2.82 9.33 -13.85
CA GLU A 32 3.21 10.74 -14.06
C GLU A 32 4.59 10.86 -14.71
N LYS A 33 5.56 10.06 -14.31
CA LYS A 33 6.89 10.02 -14.93
C LYS A 33 6.85 9.66 -16.42
N GLN A 34 5.85 8.90 -16.85
CA GLN A 34 5.62 8.56 -18.25
C GLN A 34 4.74 9.57 -19.01
N GLY A 35 4.27 10.64 -18.35
CA GLY A 35 3.37 11.64 -18.96
C GLY A 35 1.98 11.10 -19.29
N LEU A 36 1.58 9.96 -18.73
CA LEU A 36 0.28 9.34 -19.01
C LEU A 36 -0.81 9.99 -18.18
N THR A 37 -1.96 10.30 -18.77
CA THR A 37 -3.13 10.68 -17.97
C THR A 37 -3.78 9.44 -17.34
N LYS A 38 -4.56 9.63 -16.26
CA LYS A 38 -5.36 8.55 -15.64
C LYS A 38 -6.32 7.90 -16.65
N ALA A 39 -6.89 8.69 -17.56
CA ALA A 39 -7.76 8.18 -18.63
C ALA A 39 -6.99 7.40 -19.70
N THR A 40 -5.76 7.83 -20.03
CA THR A 40 -4.89 7.10 -20.95
C THR A 40 -4.51 5.74 -20.38
N LEU A 41 -4.06 5.71 -19.12
CA LEU A 41 -3.75 4.45 -18.42
C LEU A 41 -4.96 3.51 -18.43
N ALA A 42 -6.16 4.02 -18.09
CA ALA A 42 -7.39 3.24 -18.12
C ALA A 42 -7.63 2.56 -19.46
N ARG A 43 -7.50 3.30 -20.56
CA ARG A 43 -7.71 2.75 -21.91
C ARG A 43 -6.70 1.66 -22.25
N ARG A 44 -5.43 1.83 -21.84
CA ARG A 44 -4.38 0.84 -22.12
C ARG A 44 -4.59 -0.47 -21.38
N ILE A 45 -5.10 -0.41 -20.15
CA ILE A 45 -5.50 -1.61 -19.38
C ILE A 45 -6.95 -2.08 -19.65
N GLN A 46 -7.56 -1.60 -20.74
CA GLN A 46 -8.94 -1.94 -21.14
C GLN A 46 -9.99 -1.71 -20.03
N ALA A 47 -9.79 -0.67 -19.24
CA ALA A 47 -10.65 -0.29 -18.14
C ALA A 47 -11.43 0.99 -18.39
N GLU A 48 -12.56 1.11 -17.69
CA GLU A 48 -13.36 2.34 -17.68
C GLU A 48 -12.59 3.52 -17.06
N PRO A 49 -12.42 4.66 -17.79
CA PRO A 49 -11.69 5.82 -17.29
C PRO A 49 -12.26 6.40 -15.98
N ALA A 50 -13.57 6.39 -15.80
CA ALA A 50 -14.20 6.84 -14.56
C ALA A 50 -13.79 5.97 -13.36
N ALA A 51 -13.67 4.65 -13.56
CA ALA A 51 -13.25 3.73 -12.51
C ALA A 51 -11.80 3.98 -12.10
N VAL A 52 -10.90 4.20 -13.06
CA VAL A 52 -9.49 4.50 -12.77
C VAL A 52 -9.33 5.87 -12.09
N ARG A 53 -10.03 6.90 -12.56
CA ARG A 53 -10.04 8.21 -11.89
C ARG A 53 -10.51 8.10 -10.45
N ARG A 54 -11.58 7.34 -10.18
CA ARG A 54 -12.06 7.10 -8.82
C ARG A 54 -10.98 6.48 -7.93
N ILE A 55 -10.28 5.46 -8.41
CA ILE A 55 -9.21 4.80 -7.65
C ILE A 55 -8.11 5.78 -7.24
N PHE A 56 -7.68 6.67 -8.14
CA PHE A 56 -6.60 7.64 -7.88
C PHE A 56 -7.06 8.97 -7.26
N SER A 57 -8.35 9.16 -6.99
CA SER A 57 -8.89 10.43 -6.45
C SER A 57 -9.61 10.26 -5.12
N GLN A 58 -9.88 9.02 -4.70
CA GLN A 58 -10.44 8.75 -3.39
C GLN A 58 -9.41 8.95 -2.29
N ALA A 59 -9.84 9.53 -1.17
CA ALA A 59 -9.03 9.66 0.04
C ALA A 59 -8.62 8.31 0.64
N THR A 60 -9.38 7.25 0.34
CA THR A 60 -9.08 5.87 0.74
C THR A 60 -9.38 4.96 -0.44
N PRO A 61 -8.38 4.72 -1.31
CA PRO A 61 -8.53 3.82 -2.45
C PRO A 61 -8.87 2.40 -2.00
N ASN A 62 -9.75 1.73 -2.75
CA ASN A 62 -10.04 0.30 -2.56
C ASN A 62 -9.96 -0.42 -3.92
N PRO A 63 -8.76 -0.57 -4.49
CA PRO A 63 -8.59 -1.27 -5.76
C PRO A 63 -8.71 -2.79 -5.57
N GLN A 64 -9.14 -3.48 -6.62
CA GLN A 64 -8.95 -4.92 -6.72
C GLN A 64 -7.46 -5.21 -7.00
N ILE A 65 -6.91 -6.27 -6.42
CA ILE A 65 -5.50 -6.67 -6.64
C ILE A 65 -5.22 -6.88 -8.13
N ALA A 66 -6.13 -7.53 -8.86
CA ALA A 66 -6.02 -7.70 -10.32
C ALA A 66 -5.78 -6.36 -11.03
N ARG A 67 -6.53 -5.31 -10.63
CA ARG A 67 -6.39 -3.99 -11.24
C ARG A 67 -5.06 -3.33 -10.92
N VAL A 68 -4.51 -3.55 -9.73
CA VAL A 68 -3.16 -3.07 -9.37
C VAL A 68 -2.12 -3.75 -10.25
N VAL A 69 -2.23 -5.07 -10.43
CA VAL A 69 -1.32 -5.86 -11.28
C VAL A 69 -1.38 -5.37 -12.73
N ASP A 70 -2.57 -5.15 -13.28
CA ASP A 70 -2.74 -4.63 -14.65
C ASP A 70 -2.05 -3.27 -14.83
N MET A 71 -2.24 -2.35 -13.87
CA MET A 71 -1.58 -1.04 -13.88
C MET A 71 -0.07 -1.15 -13.75
N ALA A 72 0.44 -2.01 -12.86
CA ALA A 72 1.87 -2.22 -12.69
C ALA A 72 2.51 -2.73 -13.98
N HIS A 73 1.91 -3.74 -14.61
CA HIS A 73 2.40 -4.32 -15.85
C HIS A 73 2.42 -3.29 -17.00
N GLU A 74 1.35 -2.52 -17.19
CA GLU A 74 1.30 -1.45 -18.19
C GLU A 74 2.33 -0.35 -17.93
N LEU A 75 2.64 -0.07 -16.66
CA LEU A 75 3.64 0.92 -16.27
C LEU A 75 5.07 0.36 -16.26
N GLY A 76 5.29 -0.91 -16.63
CA GLY A 76 6.61 -1.54 -16.61
C GLY A 76 7.18 -1.77 -15.20
N LEU A 77 6.30 -1.96 -14.22
CA LEU A 77 6.63 -2.21 -12.82
C LEU A 77 6.42 -3.68 -12.44
N GLU A 78 7.21 -4.15 -11.48
CA GLU A 78 7.06 -5.47 -10.88
C GLU A 78 6.49 -5.35 -9.46
N ILE A 79 5.51 -6.20 -9.13
CA ILE A 79 4.98 -6.31 -7.76
C ILE A 79 5.70 -7.45 -7.05
N VAL A 80 6.41 -7.12 -5.96
CA VAL A 80 7.17 -8.08 -5.16
C VAL A 80 6.58 -8.19 -3.77
N ILE A 81 6.32 -9.42 -3.32
CA ILE A 81 5.91 -9.72 -1.94
C ILE A 81 7.17 -10.09 -1.15
N GLN A 82 7.42 -9.40 -0.04
CA GLN A 82 8.58 -9.62 0.81
C GLN A 82 8.18 -9.96 2.25
N PRO A 83 8.98 -10.77 2.97
CA PRO A 83 8.76 -11.00 4.39
C PRO A 83 8.76 -9.67 5.17
N LYS A 84 7.77 -9.49 6.07
CA LYS A 84 7.81 -8.36 7.00
C LYS A 84 9.03 -8.52 7.90
N ARG A 85 9.87 -7.49 7.99
CA ARG A 85 10.98 -7.47 8.95
C ARG A 85 10.40 -7.69 10.35
N PRO A 86 10.92 -8.64 11.15
CA PRO A 86 10.45 -8.83 12.51
C PRO A 86 10.66 -7.52 13.27
N ALA A 87 9.63 -7.06 13.97
CA ALA A 87 9.78 -5.95 14.91
C ALA A 87 10.91 -6.33 15.86
N ARG A 88 11.97 -5.51 15.94
CA ARG A 88 13.07 -5.73 16.87
C ARG A 88 12.46 -5.88 18.26
N ARG A 89 12.49 -7.08 18.84
CA ARG A 89 12.14 -7.25 20.24
C ARG A 89 13.10 -6.38 21.05
N PRO A 90 12.62 -5.52 21.96
CA PRO A 90 13.51 -4.80 22.85
C PRO A 90 14.37 -5.83 23.57
N ARG A 91 15.69 -5.64 23.54
CA ARG A 91 16.62 -6.48 24.30
C ARG A 91 16.23 -6.30 25.76
N VAL A 92 15.68 -7.34 26.38
CA VAL A 92 15.54 -7.40 27.83
C VAL A 92 16.96 -7.27 28.36
N ALA A 93 17.25 -6.18 29.06
CA ALA A 93 18.51 -6.01 29.75
C ALA A 93 18.67 -7.22 30.68
N ARG A 94 19.73 -8.01 30.46
CA ARG A 94 20.07 -9.10 31.38
C ARG A 94 20.31 -8.44 32.74
N PRO A 95 19.68 -8.92 33.85
CA PRO A 95 19.98 -8.38 35.16
C PRO A 95 21.50 -8.51 35.36
N ALA A 96 22.13 -7.40 35.71
CA ALA A 96 23.55 -7.39 36.01
C ALA A 96 23.78 -8.43 37.12
N ASP A 97 24.75 -9.32 36.91
CA ASP A 97 25.26 -10.21 37.94
C ASP A 97 25.63 -9.35 39.16
N ALA A 98 24.77 -9.34 40.17
CA ALA A 98 25.05 -8.79 41.47
C ALA A 98 25.81 -9.88 42.24
N ALA A 99 27.12 -9.84 42.08
CA ALA A 99 28.11 -10.50 42.94
C ALA A 99 28.17 -9.81 44.30
#